data_AF-A0A0P6YS72-F1
#
_entry.id   AF-A0A0P6YS72-F1
#
_cell.length_a   1.000
_cell.length_b   1.000
_cell.length_c   1.000
_cell.angle_alpha   90.00
_cell.angle_beta   90.00
_cell.angle_gamma   90.00
#
_symmetry.space_group_name_H-M   'P 1'
#
loop_
_entity.id
_entity.type
_entity.pdbx_description
1 polymer ?
#
loop_
_entity_poly.entity_id
_entity_poly.type
_entity_poly.pdbx_seq_one_letter_code
_entity_poly.pdbx_strand_id
1 'polypeptide(L)'
;MDVTALALEAYLHILEASVNDQSIDTHQLLAFVKSSVLNAIRTGMLDVANKTDRELQRAVFSYIAEWGKEPVLTTHLNLNYTNELLDEALNAVERENGLLAIILYATWCEHWINGIITSIAQRQGMTGVQIEKLFKGNRSLFLKYTKVLDGLGLPRFDESIREALLKLAKQRNDFVHYKWESLIVDDLASLKWFEEIDQLLASMPANIEALKDYENHHIYFGVIPYIDRLFERLAEQLARQTQK
;
A
#
# COMPACT_ATOMS: atom_id res chain seq x y z
N MET A 1 -2.94 18.30 30.04
CA MET A 1 -1.80 18.28 29.12
C MET A 1 -2.35 18.30 27.71
N ASP A 2 -1.84 19.16 26.84
CA ASP A 2 -2.17 19.16 25.42
C ASP A 2 -1.69 17.83 24.82
N VAL A 3 -2.60 17.06 24.22
CA VAL A 3 -2.28 15.75 23.63
C VAL A 3 -1.23 15.90 22.51
N THR A 4 -1.18 17.07 21.88
CA THR A 4 -0.16 17.43 20.88
C THR A 4 1.23 17.53 21.51
N ALA A 5 1.33 18.10 22.72
CA ALA A 5 2.61 18.23 23.42
C ALA A 5 3.16 16.86 23.84
N LEU A 6 2.30 15.96 24.33
CA LEU A 6 2.67 14.58 24.66
C LEU A 6 3.15 13.77 23.45
N ALA A 7 2.48 13.92 22.30
CA ALA A 7 2.89 13.25 21.08
C ALA A 7 4.23 13.77 20.56
N LEU A 8 4.42 15.09 20.63
CA LEU A 8 5.67 15.74 20.27
C LEU A 8 6.81 15.31 21.19
N GLU A 9 6.56 15.21 22.49
CA GLU A 9 7.54 14.73 23.48
C GLU A 9 7.91 13.26 23.29
N ALA A 10 6.92 12.38 23.05
CA ALA A 10 7.16 10.98 22.70
C ALA A 10 7.95 10.86 21.38
N TYR A 11 7.62 11.68 20.39
CA TYR A 11 8.33 11.74 19.12
C TYR A 11 9.76 12.25 19.29
N LEU A 12 9.98 13.27 20.12
CA LEU A 12 11.30 13.79 20.46
C LEU A 12 12.13 12.71 21.18
N HIS A 13 11.53 11.90 22.04
CA HIS A 13 12.23 10.75 22.64
C HIS A 13 12.60 9.67 21.61
N ILE A 14 11.72 9.39 20.64
CA ILE A 14 12.05 8.49 19.52
C ILE A 14 13.21 9.08 18.70
N LEU A 15 13.17 10.38 18.41
CA LEU A 15 14.26 11.11 17.76
C LEU A 15 15.56 11.00 18.56
N GLU A 16 15.56 11.33 19.85
CA GLU A 16 16.75 11.26 20.72
C GLU A 16 17.36 9.87 20.75
N ALA A 17 16.53 8.82 20.80
CA ALA A 17 16.98 7.43 20.72
C ALA A 17 17.59 7.09 19.35
N SER A 18 17.06 7.66 18.26
CA SER A 18 17.47 7.38 16.89
C SER A 18 18.66 8.23 16.43
N VAL A 19 18.78 9.48 16.90
CA VAL A 19 19.79 10.49 16.50
C VAL A 19 21.19 10.18 17.06
N ASN A 20 21.29 9.33 18.09
CA ASN A 20 22.59 8.75 18.46
C ASN A 20 23.23 7.94 17.31
N ASP A 21 22.43 7.54 16.33
CA ASP A 21 22.85 7.07 15.02
C ASP A 21 22.68 8.24 14.02
N GLN A 22 23.78 8.89 13.61
CA GLN A 22 23.79 10.13 12.79
C GLN A 22 23.19 9.98 11.37
N SER A 23 22.44 8.92 11.09
CA SER A 23 22.03 8.49 9.75
C SER A 23 20.58 8.79 9.37
N ILE A 24 19.70 9.15 10.31
CA ILE A 24 18.26 9.35 10.04
C ILE A 24 17.86 10.81 10.20
N ASP A 25 17.33 11.43 9.14
CA ASP A 25 16.80 12.79 9.20
C ASP A 25 15.34 12.84 9.73
N THR A 26 14.90 14.03 10.13
CA THR A 26 13.55 14.24 10.70
C THR A 26 12.42 13.88 9.72
N HIS A 27 12.61 14.05 8.41
CA HIS A 27 11.61 13.68 7.41
C HIS A 27 11.47 12.16 7.29
N GLN A 28 12.59 11.43 7.28
CA GLN A 28 12.59 9.97 7.26
C GLN A 28 11.89 9.39 8.49
N LEU A 29 12.14 9.96 9.67
CA LEU A 29 11.46 9.50 10.88
C LEU A 29 9.96 9.81 10.85
N LEU A 30 9.54 10.99 10.40
CA LEU A 30 8.10 11.30 10.24
C LEU A 30 7.43 10.35 9.25
N ALA A 31 8.09 10.04 8.13
CA ALA A 31 7.59 9.07 7.16
C ALA A 31 7.45 7.67 7.78
N PHE A 32 8.41 7.25 8.61
CA PHE A 32 8.36 5.99 9.34
C PHE A 32 7.19 5.94 10.34
N VAL A 33 7.02 6.99 11.16
CA VAL A 33 5.92 7.06 12.14
C VAL A 33 4.57 7.08 11.43
N LYS A 34 4.43 7.87 10.35
CA LYS A 34 3.23 7.90 9.52
C LYS A 34 2.90 6.52 8.96
N SER A 35 3.88 5.86 8.34
CA SER A 35 3.72 4.52 7.76
C SER A 35 3.23 3.51 8.81
N SER A 36 3.77 3.60 10.02
CA SER A 36 3.39 2.71 11.11
C SER A 36 2.00 2.99 11.68
N VAL A 37 1.60 4.27 11.78
CA VAL A 37 0.21 4.64 12.13
C VAL A 37 -0.75 4.09 11.08
N LEU A 38 -0.44 4.28 9.80
CA LEU A 38 -1.24 3.72 8.71
C LEU A 38 -1.29 2.20 8.80
N ASN A 39 -0.18 1.52 9.08
CA ASN A 39 -0.18 0.08 9.27
C ASN A 39 -1.05 -0.35 10.47
N ALA A 40 -0.99 0.36 11.60
CA ALA A 40 -1.82 0.08 12.77
C ALA A 40 -3.31 0.22 12.45
N ILE A 41 -3.68 1.24 11.67
CA ILE A 41 -5.05 1.40 11.15
C ILE A 41 -5.39 0.21 10.26
N ARG A 42 -4.52 -0.10 9.30
CA ARG A 42 -4.70 -1.17 8.31
C ARG A 42 -4.95 -2.52 8.98
N THR A 43 -4.18 -2.88 10.01
CA THR A 43 -4.32 -4.16 10.73
C THR A 43 -5.43 -4.16 11.79
N GLY A 44 -6.04 -3.01 12.07
CA GLY A 44 -7.07 -2.85 13.11
C GLY A 44 -6.51 -2.70 14.53
N MET A 45 -5.20 -2.55 14.69
CA MET A 45 -4.59 -2.18 15.98
C MET A 45 -5.00 -0.77 16.42
N LEU A 46 -5.17 0.14 15.46
CA LEU A 46 -5.75 1.46 15.68
C LEU A 46 -7.14 1.51 15.06
N ASP A 47 -8.18 1.39 15.87
CA ASP A 47 -9.56 1.62 15.42
C ASP A 47 -9.74 3.10 15.07
N VAL A 48 -10.28 3.37 13.88
CA VAL A 48 -10.57 4.72 13.39
C VAL A 48 -12.02 4.87 12.94
N ALA A 49 -12.80 3.80 12.97
CA ALA A 49 -14.17 3.82 12.48
C ALA A 49 -15.02 4.74 13.36
N ASN A 50 -15.83 5.58 12.70
CA ASN A 50 -16.77 6.51 13.36
C ASN A 50 -16.14 7.52 14.33
N LYS A 51 -14.83 7.76 14.27
CA LYS A 51 -14.17 8.78 15.09
C LYS A 51 -14.26 10.15 14.44
N THR A 52 -14.47 11.19 15.24
CA THR A 52 -14.28 12.59 14.82
C THR A 52 -12.78 12.88 14.64
N ASP A 53 -12.44 13.94 13.89
CA ASP A 53 -11.05 14.41 13.73
C ASP A 53 -10.30 14.53 15.07
N ARG A 54 -10.94 15.08 16.11
CA ARG A 54 -10.33 15.24 17.44
C ARG A 54 -10.09 13.90 18.14
N GLU A 55 -11.01 12.96 18.03
CA GLU A 55 -10.85 11.61 18.60
C GLU A 55 -9.80 10.81 17.86
N LEU A 56 -9.75 10.94 16.53
CA LEU A 56 -8.74 10.33 15.69
C LEU A 56 -7.35 10.89 16.01
N GLN A 57 -7.21 12.21 16.14
CA GLN A 57 -5.96 12.84 16.59
C GLN A 57 -5.49 12.25 17.91
N ARG A 58 -6.40 12.16 18.88
CA ARG A 58 -6.09 11.63 20.21
C ARG A 58 -5.67 10.16 20.12
N ALA A 59 -6.39 9.35 19.34
CA ALA A 59 -6.06 7.93 19.16
C ALA A 59 -4.67 7.74 18.54
N VAL A 60 -4.35 8.48 17.47
CA VAL A 60 -3.03 8.45 16.82
C VAL A 60 -1.93 8.84 17.80
N PHE A 61 -2.11 9.94 18.53
CA PHE A 61 -1.12 10.42 19.50
C PHE A 61 -0.96 9.49 20.69
N SER A 62 -2.04 8.90 21.20
CA SER A 62 -1.96 7.87 22.24
C SER A 62 -1.19 6.65 21.76
N TYR A 63 -1.43 6.18 20.54
CA TYR A 63 -0.71 5.06 19.94
C TYR A 63 0.79 5.34 19.79
N ILE A 64 1.17 6.53 19.30
CA ILE A 64 2.58 6.95 19.20
C ILE A 64 3.21 7.06 20.59
N ALA A 65 2.52 7.63 21.56
CA ALA A 65 3.03 7.80 22.92
C ALA A 65 3.25 6.47 23.66
N GLU A 66 2.53 5.41 23.29
CA GLU A 66 2.74 4.07 23.84
C GLU A 66 4.08 3.46 23.41
N TRP A 67 4.61 3.85 22.24
CA TRP A 67 5.91 3.35 21.78
C TRP A 67 7.08 3.83 22.63
N GLY A 68 6.96 5.00 23.26
CA GLY A 68 8.00 5.52 24.16
C GLY A 68 8.06 4.81 25.52
N LYS A 69 7.09 3.94 25.84
CA LYS A 69 7.00 3.26 27.14
C LYS A 69 7.72 1.93 27.19
N GLU A 70 7.90 1.28 26.05
CA GLU A 70 8.60 0.01 25.91
C GLU A 70 9.81 0.22 24.99
N PRO A 71 10.99 -0.35 25.29
CA PRO A 71 12.12 -0.30 24.37
C PRO A 71 11.67 -0.92 23.04
N VAL A 72 11.60 -0.09 21.99
CA VAL A 72 11.04 -0.38 20.65
C VAL A 72 11.32 -1.84 20.28
N LEU A 73 10.34 -2.68 20.57
CA LEU A 73 10.43 -4.14 20.46
C LEU A 73 10.62 -4.46 19.00
N THR A 74 11.82 -4.89 18.60
CA THR A 74 12.17 -5.58 17.35
C THR A 74 11.08 -5.50 16.28
N THR A 75 10.76 -4.28 15.85
CA THR A 75 9.71 -4.09 14.86
C THR A 75 10.29 -4.59 13.57
N HIS A 76 9.73 -5.67 13.02
CA HIS A 76 10.11 -6.15 11.71
C HIS A 76 9.86 -5.02 10.72
N LEU A 77 10.94 -4.40 10.26
CA LEU A 77 10.90 -3.36 9.24
C LEU A 77 10.44 -4.03 7.95
N ASN A 78 9.15 -3.87 7.63
CA ASN A 78 8.64 -4.30 6.34
C ASN A 78 9.03 -3.27 5.29
N LEU A 79 10.08 -3.58 4.53
CA LEU A 79 10.48 -2.78 3.37
C LEU A 79 9.33 -2.81 2.34
N ASN A 80 8.74 -1.64 2.12
CA ASN A 80 7.65 -1.48 1.17
C ASN A 80 8.18 -0.74 -0.06
N TYR A 81 8.33 -1.46 -1.18
CA TYR A 81 8.80 -0.92 -2.46
C TYR A 81 7.67 -0.65 -3.46
N THR A 82 6.43 -0.51 -2.98
CA THR A 82 5.27 -0.38 -3.88
C THR A 82 5.28 0.92 -4.68
N ASN A 83 5.80 2.03 -4.14
CA ASN A 83 5.87 3.27 -4.91
C ASN A 83 6.94 3.17 -6.00
N GLU A 84 8.10 2.62 -5.66
CA GLU A 84 9.21 2.40 -6.58
C GLU A 84 8.83 1.44 -7.72
N LEU A 85 8.00 0.43 -7.44
CA LEU A 85 7.44 -0.44 -8.47
C LEU A 85 6.52 0.30 -9.44
N LEU A 86 5.70 1.25 -8.97
CA LEU A 86 4.85 2.06 -9.84
C LEU A 86 5.68 3.03 -10.67
N ASP A 87 6.65 3.70 -10.04
CA ASP A 87 7.54 4.64 -10.73
C ASP A 87 8.31 3.92 -11.84
N GLU A 88 8.85 2.73 -11.58
CA GLU A 88 9.54 1.96 -12.62
C GLU A 88 8.56 1.41 -13.68
N ALA A 89 7.30 1.10 -13.32
CA ALA A 89 6.29 0.71 -14.29
C ALA A 89 5.99 1.86 -15.27
N LEU A 90 5.87 3.08 -14.76
CA LEU A 90 5.67 4.29 -15.57
C LEU A 90 6.88 4.56 -16.46
N ASN A 91 8.10 4.50 -15.91
CA ASN A 91 9.34 4.62 -16.69
C ASN A 91 9.43 3.57 -17.81
N ALA A 92 8.97 2.34 -17.56
CA ALA A 92 8.96 1.29 -18.55
C ALA A 92 7.96 1.57 -19.69
N VAL A 93 6.80 2.18 -19.40
CA VAL A 93 5.86 2.67 -20.42
C VAL A 93 6.50 3.76 -21.28
N GLU A 94 7.15 4.75 -20.65
CA GLU A 94 7.82 5.85 -21.36
C GLU A 94 8.96 5.38 -22.28
N ARG A 95 9.62 4.28 -21.92
CA ARG A 95 10.68 3.64 -22.73
C ARG A 95 10.14 2.64 -23.75
N GLU A 96 8.82 2.60 -23.97
CA GLU A 96 8.13 1.66 -24.87
C GLU A 96 8.38 0.18 -24.53
N ASN A 97 8.74 -0.11 -23.28
CA ASN A 97 8.96 -1.46 -22.79
C ASN A 97 7.70 -2.02 -22.12
N GLY A 98 6.65 -2.23 -22.92
CA GLY A 98 5.33 -2.59 -22.42
C GLY A 98 5.28 -3.90 -21.62
N LEU A 99 6.12 -4.88 -21.96
CA LEU A 99 6.18 -6.16 -21.23
C LEU A 99 6.78 -6.01 -19.83
N LEU A 100 7.83 -5.19 -19.69
CA LEU A 100 8.37 -4.85 -18.38
C LEU A 100 7.34 -4.06 -17.56
N ALA A 101 6.65 -3.09 -18.17
CA ALA A 101 5.58 -2.35 -17.51
C ALA A 101 4.47 -3.27 -17.01
N ILE A 102 4.03 -4.25 -17.81
CA ILE A 102 3.05 -5.28 -17.42
C ILE A 102 3.53 -6.05 -16.19
N ILE A 103 4.78 -6.50 -16.15
CA ILE A 103 5.32 -7.23 -15.00
C ILE A 103 5.30 -6.38 -13.75
N LEU A 104 5.74 -5.13 -13.84
CA LEU A 104 5.84 -4.22 -12.70
C LEU A 104 4.46 -3.84 -12.16
N TYR A 105 3.51 -3.48 -13.04
CA TYR A 105 2.12 -3.26 -12.64
C TYR A 105 1.50 -4.51 -12.02
N ALA A 106 1.68 -5.69 -12.63
CA ALA A 106 1.12 -6.94 -12.08
C ALA A 106 1.70 -7.27 -10.71
N THR A 107 3.01 -7.04 -10.51
CA THR A 107 3.71 -7.27 -9.24
C THR A 107 3.20 -6.29 -8.17
N TRP A 108 3.05 -5.02 -8.54
CA TRP A 108 2.45 -4.03 -7.66
C TRP A 108 1.04 -4.43 -7.24
N CYS A 109 0.19 -4.80 -8.21
CA CYS A 109 -1.19 -5.20 -7.96
C CYS A 109 -1.23 -6.43 -7.03
N GLU A 110 -0.35 -7.41 -7.25
CA GLU A 110 -0.22 -8.57 -6.36
C GLU A 110 0.17 -8.19 -4.93
N HIS A 111 1.15 -7.31 -4.75
CA HIS A 111 1.55 -6.86 -3.41
C HIS A 111 0.45 -6.05 -2.73
N TRP A 112 -0.20 -5.17 -3.48
CA TRP A 112 -1.33 -4.38 -3.01
C TRP A 112 -2.45 -5.29 -2.48
N ILE A 113 -2.95 -6.22 -3.31
CA ILE A 113 -4.05 -7.12 -2.91
C ILE A 113 -3.65 -8.06 -1.76
N ASN A 114 -2.40 -8.54 -1.73
CA ASN A 114 -1.91 -9.35 -0.61
C ASN A 114 -1.89 -8.54 0.69
N GLY A 115 -1.53 -7.26 0.63
CA GLY A 115 -1.62 -6.35 1.76
C GLY A 115 -3.04 -6.23 2.29
N ILE A 116 -4.01 -5.98 1.40
CA ILE A 116 -5.45 -5.90 1.74
C ILE A 116 -5.93 -7.18 2.43
N ILE A 117 -5.67 -8.34 1.81
CA ILE A 117 -6.07 -9.66 2.32
C ILE A 117 -5.46 -9.91 3.70
N THR A 118 -4.16 -9.66 3.86
CA THR A 118 -3.46 -9.85 5.14
C THR A 118 -4.08 -8.99 6.23
N SER A 119 -4.33 -7.72 5.92
CA SER A 119 -4.88 -6.77 6.88
C SER A 119 -6.29 -7.12 7.33
N ILE A 120 -7.19 -7.48 6.42
CA ILE A 120 -8.54 -7.91 6.81
C ILE A 120 -8.51 -9.24 7.55
N ALA A 121 -7.70 -10.21 7.12
CA ALA A 121 -7.53 -11.46 7.84
C ALA A 121 -7.04 -11.25 9.28
N GLN A 122 -6.08 -10.33 9.49
CA GLN A 122 -5.61 -9.94 10.82
C GLN A 122 -6.72 -9.27 11.65
N ARG A 123 -7.53 -8.37 11.07
CA ARG A 123 -8.70 -7.78 11.75
C ARG A 123 -9.71 -8.84 12.18
N GLN A 124 -9.82 -9.93 11.43
CA GLN A 124 -10.66 -11.08 11.76
C GLN A 124 -10.01 -12.07 12.75
N GLY A 125 -8.82 -11.74 13.29
CA GLY A 125 -8.12 -12.57 14.26
C GLY A 125 -7.40 -13.78 13.67
N MET A 126 -7.18 -13.82 12.35
CA MET A 126 -6.42 -14.91 11.74
C MET A 126 -4.94 -14.84 12.13
N THR A 127 -4.38 -15.98 12.50
CA THR A 127 -2.95 -16.14 12.78
C THR A 127 -2.11 -16.09 11.49
N GLY A 128 -0.83 -15.76 11.59
CA GLY A 128 0.09 -15.77 10.45
C GLY A 128 0.10 -17.10 9.68
N VAL A 129 0.00 -18.23 10.38
CA VAL A 129 -0.09 -19.57 9.77
C VAL A 129 -1.37 -19.75 8.95
N GLN A 130 -2.50 -19.23 9.43
CA GLN A 130 -3.77 -19.27 8.68
C GLN A 130 -3.72 -18.39 7.44
N ILE A 131 -3.13 -17.19 7.55
CA ILE A 131 -2.92 -16.27 6.43
C ILE A 131 -1.99 -16.89 5.38
N GLU A 132 -0.90 -17.53 5.80
CA GLU A 132 0.01 -18.24 4.89
C GLU A 132 -0.71 -19.37 4.14
N LYS A 133 -1.56 -20.15 4.83
CA LYS A 133 -2.40 -21.18 4.20
C LYS A 133 -3.39 -20.59 3.19
N LEU A 134 -3.98 -19.44 3.50
CA LEU A 134 -4.88 -18.71 2.59
C LEU A 134 -4.14 -18.35 1.30
N PHE A 135 -2.90 -17.85 1.37
CA PHE A 135 -2.10 -17.53 0.19
C PHE A 135 -1.63 -18.78 -0.57
N LYS A 136 -1.19 -19.83 0.13
CA LYS A 136 -0.76 -21.08 -0.52
C LYS A 136 -1.89 -21.73 -1.33
N GLY A 137 -3.13 -21.65 -0.85
CA GLY A 137 -4.32 -22.13 -1.55
C GLY A 137 -4.80 -21.23 -2.70
N ASN A 138 -4.41 -19.95 -2.72
CA ASN A 138 -4.91 -18.94 -3.65
C ASN A 138 -3.76 -18.21 -4.38
N ARG A 139 -2.92 -18.96 -5.09
CA ARG A 139 -1.77 -18.39 -5.84
C ARG A 139 -2.18 -17.54 -7.04
N SER A 140 -3.38 -17.77 -7.58
CA SER A 140 -3.85 -17.02 -8.75
C SER A 140 -4.35 -15.64 -8.33
N LEU A 141 -3.82 -14.59 -8.98
CA LEU A 141 -4.33 -13.22 -8.87
C LEU A 141 -5.85 -13.16 -9.09
N PHE A 142 -6.36 -13.92 -10.06
CA PHE A 142 -7.80 -14.02 -10.33
C PHE A 142 -8.60 -14.40 -9.08
N LEU A 143 -8.15 -15.41 -8.33
CA LEU A 143 -8.86 -15.87 -7.13
C LEU A 143 -8.83 -14.82 -6.03
N LYS A 144 -7.72 -14.08 -5.91
CA LYS A 144 -7.58 -12.99 -4.94
C LYS A 144 -8.58 -11.87 -5.22
N TYR A 145 -8.70 -11.43 -6.47
CA TYR A 145 -9.63 -10.34 -6.87
C TYR A 145 -11.11 -10.73 -6.93
N THR A 146 -11.44 -12.01 -6.78
CA THR A 146 -12.81 -12.50 -6.87
C THR A 146 -13.25 -13.15 -5.56
N LYS A 147 -12.83 -14.39 -5.32
CA LYS A 147 -13.35 -15.23 -4.24
C LYS A 147 -12.78 -14.89 -2.87
N VAL A 148 -11.51 -14.48 -2.80
CA VAL A 148 -10.88 -14.22 -1.49
C VAL A 148 -11.47 -12.98 -0.84
N LEU A 149 -11.65 -11.88 -1.60
CA LEU A 149 -12.29 -10.67 -1.07
C LEU A 149 -13.71 -10.91 -0.61
N ASP A 150 -14.52 -11.61 -1.42
CA ASP A 150 -15.88 -12.01 -1.04
C ASP A 150 -15.89 -12.78 0.29
N GLY A 151 -15.00 -13.76 0.44
CA GLY A 151 -14.87 -14.56 1.66
C GLY A 151 -14.42 -13.78 2.89
N LEU A 152 -13.75 -12.65 2.68
CA LEU A 152 -13.34 -11.71 3.73
C LEU A 152 -14.38 -10.61 3.99
N GLY A 153 -15.52 -10.62 3.29
CA GLY A 153 -16.59 -9.63 3.46
C GLY A 153 -16.27 -8.26 2.86
N LEU A 154 -15.28 -8.19 1.96
CA LEU A 154 -14.96 -6.96 1.23
C LEU A 154 -15.82 -6.84 -0.04
N PRO A 155 -16.19 -5.62 -0.46
CA PRO A 155 -16.96 -5.41 -1.68
C PRO A 155 -16.14 -5.77 -2.91
N ARG A 156 -16.82 -6.22 -3.96
CA ARG A 156 -16.19 -6.50 -5.26
C ARG A 156 -15.78 -5.20 -5.94
N PHE A 157 -14.73 -5.28 -6.75
CA PHE A 157 -14.38 -4.20 -7.68
C PHE A 157 -15.44 -4.03 -8.76
N ASP A 158 -15.47 -2.83 -9.33
CA ASP A 158 -16.16 -2.58 -10.58
C ASP A 158 -15.66 -3.53 -11.68
N GLU A 159 -16.59 -3.91 -12.56
CA GLU A 159 -16.32 -4.92 -13.59
C GLU A 159 -15.14 -4.51 -14.49
N SER A 160 -15.06 -3.23 -14.86
CA SER A 160 -14.00 -2.70 -15.71
C SER A 160 -12.60 -2.85 -15.08
N ILE A 161 -12.46 -2.50 -13.80
CA ILE A 161 -11.21 -2.65 -13.05
C ILE A 161 -10.86 -4.14 -12.95
N ARG A 162 -11.84 -4.97 -12.61
CA ARG A 162 -11.66 -6.42 -12.52
C ARG A 162 -11.14 -6.99 -13.83
N GLU A 163 -11.79 -6.69 -14.96
CA GLU A 163 -11.36 -7.16 -16.27
C GLU A 163 -9.95 -6.70 -16.62
N ALA A 164 -9.59 -5.44 -16.33
CA ALA A 164 -8.24 -4.93 -16.54
C ALA A 164 -7.19 -5.71 -15.72
N LEU A 165 -7.46 -5.96 -14.43
CA LEU A 165 -6.56 -6.73 -13.57
C LEU A 165 -6.43 -8.19 -14.02
N LEU A 166 -7.50 -8.79 -14.53
CA LEU A 166 -7.46 -10.15 -15.07
C LEU A 166 -6.65 -10.21 -16.37
N LYS A 167 -6.80 -9.22 -17.25
CA LYS A 167 -5.98 -9.07 -18.45
C LYS A 167 -4.51 -8.88 -18.08
N LEU A 168 -4.21 -8.00 -17.14
CA LEU A 168 -2.85 -7.75 -16.64
C LEU A 168 -2.20 -9.02 -16.08
N ALA A 169 -2.92 -9.74 -15.21
CA ALA A 169 -2.44 -11.00 -14.64
C ALA A 169 -2.19 -12.07 -15.72
N LYS A 170 -3.08 -12.15 -16.72
CA LYS A 170 -2.93 -13.06 -17.86
C LYS A 170 -1.68 -12.70 -18.68
N GLN A 171 -1.53 -11.45 -19.09
CA GLN A 171 -0.38 -11.02 -19.91
C GLN A 171 0.94 -11.23 -19.18
N ARG A 172 1.03 -10.90 -17.88
CA ARG A 172 2.21 -11.20 -17.06
C ARG A 172 2.51 -12.69 -17.01
N ASN A 173 1.49 -13.53 -16.84
CA ASN A 173 1.66 -14.97 -16.77
C ASN A 173 2.10 -15.55 -18.11
N ASP A 174 1.52 -15.09 -19.21
CA ASP A 174 1.88 -15.54 -20.55
C ASP A 174 3.32 -15.13 -20.88
N PHE A 175 3.72 -13.91 -20.50
CA PHE A 175 5.10 -13.45 -20.64
C PHE A 175 6.08 -14.27 -19.79
N VAL A 176 5.89 -14.32 -18.47
CA VAL A 176 6.85 -14.99 -17.55
C VAL A 176 6.97 -16.50 -17.83
N HIS A 177 5.92 -17.12 -18.36
CA HIS A 177 5.91 -18.55 -18.67
C HIS A 177 6.05 -18.88 -20.16
N TYR A 178 6.46 -17.92 -20.99
CA TYR A 178 6.70 -18.13 -22.43
C TYR A 178 5.50 -18.78 -23.15
N LYS A 179 4.27 -18.39 -22.80
CA LYS A 179 3.02 -18.90 -23.42
C LYS A 179 2.53 -18.05 -24.59
N TRP A 180 3.34 -17.12 -25.08
CA TRP A 180 2.96 -16.32 -26.23
C TRP A 180 2.97 -17.17 -27.50
N GLU A 181 2.00 -16.94 -28.37
CA GLU A 181 2.00 -17.51 -29.70
C GLU A 181 3.13 -16.88 -30.52
N SER A 182 3.70 -17.64 -31.47
CA SER A 182 4.71 -17.08 -32.37
C SER A 182 4.06 -15.98 -33.21
N LEU A 183 4.48 -14.74 -32.99
CA LEU A 183 4.02 -13.59 -33.76
C LEU A 183 4.57 -13.71 -35.19
N ILE A 184 3.67 -13.80 -36.16
CA ILE A 184 4.03 -13.72 -37.57
C ILE A 184 4.10 -12.24 -37.93
N VAL A 185 5.23 -11.82 -38.52
CA VAL A 185 5.39 -10.47 -39.07
C VAL A 185 4.35 -10.27 -40.17
N ASP A 186 3.62 -9.16 -40.12
CA ASP A 186 2.49 -8.80 -41.01
C ASP A 186 1.18 -9.57 -40.80
N ASP A 187 1.04 -10.30 -39.68
CA ASP A 187 -0.24 -10.86 -39.28
C ASP A 187 -1.08 -9.86 -38.46
N LEU A 188 -2.37 -9.75 -38.80
CA LEU A 188 -3.33 -8.88 -38.12
C LEU A 188 -3.51 -9.25 -36.65
N ALA A 189 -3.40 -10.53 -36.28
CA ALA A 189 -3.52 -10.94 -34.89
C ALA A 189 -2.30 -10.47 -34.07
N SER A 190 -1.10 -10.50 -34.65
CA SER A 190 0.11 -9.94 -34.01
C SER A 190 -0.03 -8.45 -33.71
N LEU A 191 -0.52 -7.65 -34.67
CA LEU A 191 -0.75 -6.21 -34.47
C LEU A 191 -1.78 -5.94 -33.37
N LYS A 192 -2.88 -6.71 -33.37
CA LYS A 192 -3.93 -6.59 -32.36
C LYS A 192 -3.41 -6.86 -30.94
N TRP A 193 -2.48 -7.80 -30.78
CA TRP A 193 -1.91 -8.09 -29.46
C TRP A 193 -1.12 -6.89 -28.89
N PHE A 194 -0.34 -6.19 -29.72
CA PHE A 194 0.34 -4.96 -29.30
C PHE A 194 -0.66 -3.86 -28.93
N GLU A 195 -1.70 -3.65 -29.75
CA GLU A 195 -2.77 -2.68 -29.43
C GLU A 195 -3.48 -3.00 -28.10
N GLU A 196 -3.72 -4.29 -27.82
CA GLU A 196 -4.31 -4.72 -26.55
C GLU A 196 -3.40 -4.43 -25.35
N ILE A 197 -2.08 -4.57 -25.51
CA ILE A 197 -1.10 -4.19 -24.48
C ILE A 197 -1.10 -2.69 -24.26
N ASP A 198 -1.06 -1.90 -25.33
CA ASP A 198 -1.03 -0.44 -25.23
C ASP A 198 -2.29 0.11 -24.56
N GLN A 199 -3.46 -0.41 -24.94
CA GLN A 199 -4.74 -0.06 -24.31
C GLN A 199 -4.77 -0.45 -22.83
N LEU A 200 -4.26 -1.64 -22.50
CA LEU A 200 -4.17 -2.09 -21.12
C LEU A 200 -3.27 -1.15 -20.30
N LEU A 201 -2.06 -0.86 -20.78
CA LEU A 201 -1.10 0.02 -20.10
C LEU A 201 -1.62 1.45 -19.96
N ALA A 202 -2.27 1.99 -20.99
CA ALA A 202 -2.90 3.30 -20.93
C ALA A 202 -4.01 3.39 -19.87
N SER A 203 -4.71 2.28 -19.59
CA SER A 203 -5.74 2.22 -18.55
C SER A 203 -5.19 2.06 -17.13
N MET A 204 -3.94 1.58 -16.98
CA MET A 204 -3.39 1.23 -15.67
C MET A 204 -3.35 2.39 -14.67
N PRO A 205 -2.91 3.61 -15.01
CA PRO A 205 -2.88 4.71 -14.04
C PRO A 205 -4.24 4.97 -13.37
N ALA A 206 -5.32 5.00 -14.15
CA ALA A 206 -6.67 5.20 -13.62
C ALA A 206 -7.13 4.01 -12.74
N ASN A 207 -6.80 2.78 -13.15
CA ASN A 207 -7.10 1.59 -12.35
C ASN A 207 -6.33 1.59 -11.02
N ILE A 208 -5.06 2.00 -11.01
CA ILE A 208 -4.24 2.09 -9.79
C ILE A 208 -4.82 3.12 -8.82
N GLU A 209 -5.24 4.29 -9.30
CA GLU A 209 -5.91 5.28 -8.46
C GLU A 209 -7.23 4.74 -7.89
N ALA A 210 -8.03 4.03 -8.71
CA ALA A 210 -9.25 3.39 -8.22
C ALA A 210 -8.98 2.31 -7.15
N LEU A 211 -7.86 1.58 -7.23
CA LEU A 211 -7.44 0.64 -6.19
C LEU A 211 -7.00 1.35 -4.90
N LYS A 212 -6.26 2.47 -5.01
CA LYS A 212 -5.90 3.30 -3.84
C LYS A 212 -7.15 3.87 -3.18
N ASP A 213 -8.13 4.34 -3.95
CA ASP A 213 -9.40 4.84 -3.44
C ASP A 213 -10.22 3.74 -2.76
N TYR A 214 -10.26 2.55 -3.36
CA TYR A 214 -10.87 1.37 -2.76
C TYR A 214 -10.25 1.06 -1.39
N GLU A 215 -8.91 1.03 -1.31
CA GLU A 215 -8.19 0.81 -0.06
C GLU A 215 -8.49 1.92 0.97
N ASN A 216 -8.43 3.18 0.56
CA ASN A 216 -8.74 4.30 1.44
C ASN A 216 -10.16 4.18 2.01
N HIS A 217 -11.14 3.87 1.17
CA HIS A 217 -12.54 3.80 1.59
C HIS A 217 -12.83 2.58 2.47
N HIS A 218 -12.40 1.38 2.06
CA HIS A 218 -12.79 0.13 2.73
C HIS A 218 -11.83 -0.33 3.83
N ILE A 219 -10.58 0.11 3.79
CA ILE A 219 -9.56 -0.27 4.79
C ILE A 219 -9.30 0.88 5.74
N TYR A 220 -9.10 2.09 5.22
CA TYR A 220 -8.78 3.25 6.03
C TYR A 220 -9.98 4.10 6.41
N PHE A 221 -11.21 3.74 5.99
CA PHE A 221 -12.43 4.50 6.30
C PHE A 221 -12.35 5.99 5.90
N GLY A 222 -11.60 6.30 4.84
CA GLY A 222 -11.42 7.65 4.31
C GLY A 222 -10.47 8.55 5.12
N VAL A 223 -9.74 8.02 6.11
CA VAL A 223 -8.92 8.84 7.01
C VAL A 223 -7.55 9.23 6.47
N ILE A 224 -7.09 8.68 5.34
CA ILE A 224 -5.76 8.97 4.79
C ILE A 224 -5.50 10.48 4.64
N PRO A 225 -6.38 11.29 4.00
CA PRO A 225 -6.13 12.71 3.85
C PRO A 225 -6.03 13.47 5.17
N TYR A 226 -6.72 12.98 6.22
CA TYR A 226 -6.60 13.56 7.56
C TYR A 226 -5.23 13.24 8.18
N ILE A 227 -4.78 12.00 8.08
CA ILE A 227 -3.47 11.56 8.58
C ILE A 227 -2.35 12.33 7.86
N ASP A 228 -2.44 12.52 6.54
CA ASP A 228 -1.47 13.30 5.77
C ASP A 228 -1.33 14.72 6.32
N ARG A 229 -2.44 15.44 6.46
CA ARG A 229 -2.46 16.81 7.02
C ARG A 229 -1.96 16.86 8.47
N LEU A 230 -2.24 15.83 9.27
CA LEU A 230 -1.76 15.76 10.65
C LEU A 230 -0.22 15.71 10.68
N PHE A 231 0.38 14.87 9.84
CA PHE A 231 1.84 14.73 9.79
C PHE A 231 2.54 15.91 9.09
N GLU A 232 1.91 16.55 8.11
CA GLU A 232 2.40 17.81 7.53
C GLU A 232 2.51 18.91 8.60
N ARG A 233 1.48 19.08 9.43
CA ARG A 233 1.49 20.06 10.54
C ARG A 233 2.57 19.75 11.58
N LEU A 234 2.79 18.47 11.88
CA LEU A 234 3.88 18.06 12.78
C LEU A 234 5.24 18.41 12.19
N ALA A 235 5.45 18.16 10.89
CA ALA A 235 6.68 18.53 10.19
C ALA A 235 6.94 20.05 10.27
N GLU A 236 5.91 20.87 10.02
CA GLU A 236 6.00 22.32 10.12
C GLU A 236 6.34 22.80 11.54
N GLN A 237 5.75 22.18 12.57
CA GLN A 237 6.01 22.52 13.97
C GLN A 237 7.45 22.18 14.38
N LEU A 238 7.95 21.00 13.98
CA LEU A 238 9.31 20.57 14.24
C LEU A 238 10.33 21.49 13.55
N ALA A 239 10.10 21.84 12.28
CA ALA A 239 10.95 22.76 11.53
C ALA A 239 11.05 24.16 12.19
N ARG A 240 9.98 24.63 12.84
CA ARG A 240 10.01 25.91 13.59
C ARG A 240 10.77 25.81 14.91
N GLN A 241 10.82 24.63 15.52
CA GLN A 241 11.56 24.42 16.77
C GLN A 241 13.06 24.32 16.55
N THR A 242 13.50 23.71 15.44
CA THR A 242 14.92 23.57 15.10
C THR A 242 15.59 24.87 14.62
N GLN A 243 14.80 25.87 14.25
CA GLN A 243 15.30 27.20 13.86
C GLN A 243 15.54 28.17 15.04
N LYS A 244 15.13 27.80 16.25
CA LYS A 244 15.30 28.61 17.47
C LYS A 244 16.52 28.16 18.26
#